data_AF-A0AAE3J3H4-F1
#
_entry.id   AF-A0AAE3J3H4-F1
#
_cell.length_a   1.000
_cell.length_b   1.000
_cell.length_c   1.000
_cell.angle_alpha   90.00
_cell.angle_beta   90.00
_cell.angle_gamma   90.00
#
_symmetry.space_group_name_H-M   'P 1'
#
loop_
_entity.id
_entity.type
_entity.pdbx_description
1 polymer ?
#
loop_
_entity_poly.entity_id
_entity_poly.type
_entity_poly.pdbx_seq_one_letter_code
_entity_poly.pdbx_strand_id
1 'polypeptide(L)'
;MNIRNKSARTIVAGGAILLVLSLIGMPRMIESFLAAFAVLSLGWEVGPLLLPSRHRLLQFLFGTLNAIALAMLVRGIWFYVGWNLNGYGNLIPIVITLGIAAIWCVFIEPHPRAHKRENDHHLSLQERIFAIASATISFGAMMLILSAAQKVGTTDAIRTPWPLLPTWTLPLIALQWMLLIASAWRIPSRTLATLQSTFAIASITCITPLVYVIGYGFDGFLHVAGERILSTTGTLLPHPPYYMGQYVFTTWLARLTEIDIALIDRWLVPLAAPILLAFSALSATSTSSRIPLIAGLFLVPFGALITTTPHGFATVLAITAIILAIGTSQKRIHPAAPLIIAAWCALTHPLIGLPVAGAILASAIYQRETIWRMIIAILCAIGAGISVPLVFGFAASLGSSTGVALDMHALFSWNAWQPVLTAWIPWVGNRYALWPEASVWIEKLLPWMIIVLTISATIRAIIATHLRSPCLLYTS
;
A
#
# COMPACT_ATOMS: atom_id res chain seq x y z
N MET A 1 -15.83 -10.25 -29.37
CA MET A 1 -16.51 -9.00 -28.96
C MET A 1 -17.54 -9.17 -27.82
N ASN A 2 -17.69 -10.33 -27.15
CA ASN A 2 -18.92 -10.60 -26.37
C ASN A 2 -18.81 -10.58 -24.82
N ILE A 3 -17.62 -10.68 -24.22
CA ILE A 3 -17.49 -10.74 -22.74
C ILE A 3 -17.46 -9.35 -22.10
N ARG A 4 -16.70 -8.39 -22.67
CA ARG A 4 -16.54 -7.04 -22.09
C ARG A 4 -17.85 -6.25 -22.03
N ASN A 5 -18.62 -6.32 -23.12
CA ASN A 5 -19.93 -5.68 -23.18
C ASN A 5 -20.90 -6.29 -22.17
N LYS A 6 -20.79 -7.59 -21.87
CA LYS A 6 -21.59 -8.25 -20.85
C LYS A 6 -21.24 -7.73 -19.45
N SER A 7 -19.96 -7.72 -19.08
CA SER A 7 -19.51 -7.20 -17.78
C SER A 7 -19.92 -5.74 -17.57
N ALA A 8 -19.71 -4.88 -18.58
CA ALA A 8 -20.10 -3.47 -18.51
C ALA A 8 -21.62 -3.31 -18.33
N ARG A 9 -22.45 -4.06 -19.07
CA ARG A 9 -23.92 -4.05 -18.90
C ARG A 9 -24.35 -4.49 -17.50
N THR A 10 -23.74 -5.55 -16.96
CA THR A 10 -24.04 -6.02 -15.60
C THR A 10 -23.69 -4.95 -14.55
N ILE A 11 -22.54 -4.29 -14.68
CA ILE A 11 -22.11 -3.22 -13.76
C ILE A 11 -23.08 -2.02 -13.82
N VAL A 12 -23.44 -1.58 -15.03
CA VAL A 12 -24.40 -0.47 -15.22
C VAL A 12 -25.78 -0.81 -14.67
N ALA A 13 -26.28 -2.02 -14.94
CA ALA A 13 -27.56 -2.47 -14.40
C ALA A 13 -27.55 -2.51 -12.87
N GLY A 14 -26.47 -3.01 -12.26
CA GLY A 14 -26.29 -3.02 -10.81
C GLY A 14 -26.29 -1.60 -10.21
N GLY A 15 -25.62 -0.64 -10.87
CA GLY A 15 -25.63 0.76 -10.46
C GLY A 15 -27.01 1.42 -10.56
N ALA A 16 -27.76 1.14 -11.63
CA ALA A 16 -29.11 1.65 -11.80
C ALA A 16 -30.08 1.10 -10.74
N ILE A 17 -29.99 -0.21 -10.44
CA ILE A 17 -30.79 -0.84 -9.38
C ILE A 17 -30.45 -0.21 -8.02
N LEU A 18 -29.17 -0.05 -7.70
CA LEU A 18 -28.73 0.57 -6.45
C LEU A 18 -29.29 2.00 -6.29
N LEU A 19 -29.27 2.78 -7.38
CA LEU A 19 -29.81 4.13 -7.39
C LEU A 19 -31.32 4.16 -7.19
N VAL A 20 -32.07 3.31 -7.90
CA VAL A 20 -33.54 3.24 -7.77
C VAL A 20 -33.94 2.82 -6.36
N LEU A 21 -33.29 1.79 -5.80
CA LEU A 21 -33.57 1.33 -4.43
C LEU A 21 -33.23 2.40 -3.38
N SER A 22 -32.23 3.24 -3.65
CA SER A 22 -31.89 4.39 -2.79
C SER A 22 -32.99 5.43 -2.76
N LEU A 23 -33.55 5.76 -3.93
CA LEU A 23 -34.60 6.75 -4.07
C LEU A 23 -35.91 6.34 -3.37
N ILE A 24 -36.14 5.04 -3.20
CA ILE A 24 -37.34 4.49 -2.52
C ILE A 24 -37.14 4.42 -0.98
N GLY A 25 -35.96 4.76 -0.47
CA GLY A 25 -35.71 4.82 0.98
C GLY A 25 -35.51 3.44 1.62
N MET A 26 -34.64 2.60 1.02
CA MET A 26 -34.36 1.28 1.57
C MET A 26 -33.70 1.33 2.98
N PRO A 27 -33.93 0.32 3.83
CA PRO A 27 -33.23 0.17 5.10
C PRO A 27 -31.70 0.21 4.93
N ARG A 28 -31.01 0.88 5.87
CA ARG A 28 -29.55 1.07 5.84
C ARG A 28 -28.75 -0.24 5.74
N MET A 29 -29.22 -1.32 6.36
CA MET A 29 -28.59 -2.64 6.25
C MET A 29 -28.58 -3.15 4.80
N ILE A 30 -29.68 -2.96 4.06
CA ILE A 30 -29.80 -3.36 2.66
C ILE A 30 -28.90 -2.48 1.80
N GLU A 31 -28.86 -1.17 2.07
CA GLU A 31 -27.93 -0.24 1.42
C GLU A 31 -26.47 -0.70 1.58
N SER A 32 -26.03 -0.95 2.81
CA SER A 32 -24.68 -1.44 3.11
C SER A 32 -24.37 -2.75 2.39
N PHE A 33 -25.29 -3.72 2.45
CA PHE A 33 -25.13 -4.99 1.76
C PHE A 33 -24.94 -4.80 0.24
N LEU A 34 -25.79 -3.99 -0.40
CA LEU A 34 -25.71 -3.74 -1.83
C LEU A 34 -24.44 -2.96 -2.21
N ALA A 35 -24.00 -2.01 -1.38
CA ALA A 35 -22.75 -1.31 -1.55
C ALA A 35 -21.55 -2.26 -1.51
N ALA A 36 -21.47 -3.15 -0.52
CA ALA A 36 -20.44 -4.18 -0.45
C ALA A 36 -20.51 -5.11 -1.67
N PHE A 37 -21.71 -5.62 -1.98
CA PHE A 37 -21.91 -6.52 -3.12
C PHE A 37 -21.48 -5.86 -4.43
N ALA A 38 -21.78 -4.58 -4.64
CA ALA A 38 -21.37 -3.84 -5.83
C ALA A 38 -19.85 -3.73 -5.94
N VAL A 39 -19.15 -3.40 -4.85
CA VAL A 39 -17.68 -3.32 -4.83
C VAL A 39 -17.04 -4.69 -5.06
N LEU A 40 -17.54 -5.75 -4.43
CA LEU A 40 -17.05 -7.12 -4.62
C LEU A 40 -17.30 -7.62 -6.05
N SER A 41 -18.50 -7.39 -6.58
CA SER A 41 -18.85 -7.73 -7.97
C SER A 41 -17.95 -6.98 -8.95
N LEU A 42 -17.66 -5.71 -8.68
CA LEU A 42 -16.73 -4.95 -9.49
C LEU A 42 -15.31 -5.54 -9.42
N GLY A 43 -14.87 -5.96 -8.24
CA GLY A 43 -13.60 -6.64 -8.07
C GLY A 43 -13.50 -7.96 -8.84
N TRP A 44 -14.60 -8.71 -8.92
CA TRP A 44 -14.70 -9.94 -9.72
C TRP A 44 -14.54 -9.68 -11.22
N GLU A 45 -15.14 -8.61 -11.75
CA GLU A 45 -15.10 -8.28 -13.17
C GLU A 45 -13.79 -7.58 -13.58
N VAL A 46 -13.29 -6.65 -12.76
CA VAL A 46 -12.08 -5.86 -13.05
C VAL A 46 -10.81 -6.65 -12.77
N GLY A 47 -10.82 -7.54 -11.78
CA GLY A 47 -9.66 -8.35 -11.38
C GLY A 47 -8.95 -9.09 -12.51
N PRO A 48 -9.66 -9.84 -13.36
CA PRO A 48 -9.08 -10.53 -14.52
C PRO A 48 -8.48 -9.58 -15.58
N LEU A 49 -8.93 -8.33 -15.66
CA LEU A 49 -8.35 -7.32 -16.54
C LEU A 49 -7.03 -6.80 -15.97
N LEU A 50 -6.96 -6.63 -14.65
CA LEU A 50 -5.78 -6.11 -13.97
C LEU A 50 -4.67 -7.16 -13.81
N LEU A 51 -5.03 -8.43 -13.52
CA LEU A 51 -4.08 -9.52 -13.27
C LEU A 51 -4.38 -10.76 -14.15
N PRO A 52 -4.32 -10.64 -15.49
CA PRO A 52 -4.81 -11.69 -16.41
C PRO A 52 -4.05 -13.02 -16.30
N SER A 53 -2.86 -13.01 -15.72
CA SER A 53 -1.97 -14.18 -15.56
C SER A 53 -2.06 -14.86 -14.19
N ARG A 54 -2.92 -14.38 -13.27
CA ARG A 54 -2.98 -14.87 -11.89
C ARG A 54 -4.20 -15.75 -11.61
N HIS A 55 -4.18 -16.45 -10.48
CA HIS A 55 -5.29 -17.25 -10.00
C HIS A 55 -6.54 -16.37 -9.75
N ARG A 56 -7.74 -16.93 -9.93
CA ARG A 56 -9.03 -16.23 -9.78
C ARG A 56 -9.17 -15.53 -8.43
N LEU A 57 -8.71 -16.15 -7.35
CA LEU A 57 -8.71 -15.54 -6.02
C LEU A 57 -7.87 -14.24 -5.97
N LEU A 58 -6.66 -14.24 -6.54
CA LEU A 58 -5.81 -13.04 -6.57
C LEU A 58 -6.38 -11.97 -7.48
N GLN A 59 -6.94 -12.38 -8.63
CA GLN A 59 -7.68 -11.46 -9.51
C GLN A 59 -8.80 -10.78 -8.73
N PHE A 60 -9.65 -11.54 -8.03
CA PHE A 60 -10.75 -11.02 -7.22
C PHE A 60 -10.26 -10.11 -6.09
N LEU A 61 -9.25 -10.52 -5.32
CA LEU A 61 -8.72 -9.72 -4.20
C LEU A 61 -8.15 -8.38 -4.68
N PHE A 62 -7.30 -8.38 -5.70
CA PHE A 62 -6.72 -7.13 -6.22
C PHE A 62 -7.71 -6.30 -7.04
N GLY A 63 -8.66 -6.95 -7.73
CA GLY A 63 -9.78 -6.26 -8.35
C GLY A 63 -10.62 -5.54 -7.30
N THR A 64 -10.92 -6.19 -6.19
CA THR A 64 -11.68 -5.61 -5.06
C THR A 64 -10.90 -4.47 -4.42
N LEU A 65 -9.59 -4.63 -4.18
CA LEU A 65 -8.75 -3.56 -3.66
C LEU A 65 -8.76 -2.33 -4.58
N ASN A 66 -8.68 -2.52 -5.89
CA ASN A 66 -8.75 -1.43 -6.87
C ASN A 66 -10.15 -0.80 -6.95
N ALA A 67 -11.21 -1.60 -6.81
CA ALA A 67 -12.58 -1.10 -6.74
C ALA A 67 -12.80 -0.24 -5.49
N ILE A 68 -12.29 -0.67 -4.33
CA ILE A 68 -12.28 0.13 -3.09
C ILE A 68 -11.48 1.41 -3.29
N ALA A 69 -10.26 1.31 -3.82
CA ALA A 69 -9.41 2.48 -4.07
C ALA A 69 -10.08 3.50 -4.99
N LEU A 70 -10.73 3.04 -6.07
CA LEU A 70 -11.50 3.90 -6.97
C LEU A 70 -12.70 4.52 -6.26
N ALA A 71 -13.43 3.75 -5.46
CA ALA A 71 -14.53 4.28 -4.66
C ALA A 71 -14.07 5.37 -3.68
N MET A 72 -12.92 5.18 -3.03
CA MET A 72 -12.36 6.17 -2.11
C MET A 72 -11.91 7.44 -2.83
N LEU A 73 -11.36 7.31 -4.05
CA LEU A 73 -11.05 8.47 -4.89
C LEU A 73 -12.31 9.28 -5.24
N VAL A 74 -13.37 8.62 -5.70
CA VAL A 74 -14.64 9.28 -6.06
C VAL A 74 -15.26 9.95 -4.82
N ARG A 75 -15.27 9.27 -3.68
CA ARG A 75 -15.78 9.83 -2.42
C ARG A 75 -14.92 10.98 -1.88
N GLY A 76 -13.60 10.91 -2.04
CA GLY A 76 -12.69 12.01 -1.69
C GLY A 76 -12.96 13.25 -2.54
N ILE A 77 -13.14 13.08 -3.85
CA ILE A 77 -13.54 14.17 -4.77
C ILE A 77 -14.91 14.73 -4.35
N TRP A 78 -15.89 13.86 -4.09
CA TRP A 78 -17.22 14.25 -3.62
C TRP A 78 -17.16 15.15 -2.37
N PHE A 79 -16.34 14.76 -1.40
CA PHE A 79 -16.08 15.56 -0.19
C PHE A 79 -15.48 16.93 -0.51
N TYR A 80 -14.43 16.99 -1.33
CA TYR A 80 -13.73 18.25 -1.62
C TYR A 80 -14.54 19.21 -2.50
N VAL A 81 -15.53 18.73 -3.26
CA VAL A 81 -16.51 19.58 -3.96
C VAL A 81 -17.52 20.21 -2.99
N GLY A 82 -17.49 19.85 -1.70
CA GLY A 82 -18.34 20.39 -0.65
C GLY A 82 -19.65 19.62 -0.48
N TRP A 83 -19.78 18.44 -1.09
CA TRP A 83 -20.96 17.60 -0.91
C TRP A 83 -20.84 16.72 0.32
N ASN A 84 -22.00 16.52 0.96
CA ASN A 84 -22.10 15.72 2.16
C ASN A 84 -21.92 14.22 1.85
N LEU A 85 -21.15 13.50 2.68
CA LEU A 85 -20.97 12.05 2.59
C LEU A 85 -22.06 11.25 3.33
N ASN A 86 -23.06 11.88 3.93
CA ASN A 86 -24.21 11.22 4.56
C ASN A 86 -25.40 11.09 3.58
N GLY A 87 -26.43 10.34 3.97
CA GLY A 87 -27.62 10.11 3.15
C GLY A 87 -27.27 9.62 1.74
N TYR A 88 -27.77 10.30 0.71
CA TYR A 88 -27.47 9.99 -0.70
C TYR A 88 -25.98 10.08 -1.06
N GLY A 89 -25.19 10.86 -0.30
CA GLY A 89 -23.74 10.94 -0.42
C GLY A 89 -23.00 9.64 -0.14
N ASN A 90 -23.67 8.63 0.44
CA ASN A 90 -23.11 7.29 0.56
C ASN A 90 -23.15 6.50 -0.75
N LEU A 91 -24.23 6.63 -1.53
CA LEU A 91 -24.51 5.76 -2.67
C LEU A 91 -24.16 6.37 -4.00
N ILE A 92 -24.37 7.67 -4.19
CA ILE A 92 -24.07 8.34 -5.46
C ILE A 92 -22.59 8.15 -5.85
N PRO A 93 -21.60 8.32 -4.94
CA PRO A 93 -20.21 8.00 -5.26
C PRO A 93 -19.96 6.56 -5.69
N ILE A 94 -20.73 5.59 -5.14
CA ILE A 94 -20.62 4.17 -5.53
C ILE A 94 -21.18 3.99 -6.94
N VAL A 95 -22.32 4.59 -7.27
CA VAL A 95 -22.90 4.56 -8.62
C VAL A 95 -21.94 5.19 -9.64
N ILE A 96 -21.33 6.33 -9.31
CA ILE A 96 -20.30 6.97 -10.15
C ILE A 96 -19.11 6.03 -10.33
N THR A 97 -18.66 5.37 -9.26
CA THR A 97 -17.56 4.38 -9.31
C THR A 97 -17.89 3.23 -10.26
N LEU A 98 -19.10 2.69 -10.19
CA LEU A 98 -19.58 1.65 -11.11
C LEU A 98 -19.61 2.16 -12.56
N GLY A 99 -20.06 3.40 -12.80
CA GLY A 99 -20.05 4.02 -14.12
C GLY A 99 -18.64 4.15 -14.70
N ILE A 100 -17.69 4.69 -13.92
CA ILE A 100 -16.28 4.81 -14.32
C ILE A 100 -15.69 3.43 -14.62
N ALA A 101 -16.00 2.44 -13.79
CA ALA A 101 -15.44 1.11 -13.97
C ALA A 101 -16.12 0.31 -15.11
N ALA A 102 -17.37 0.60 -15.45
CA ALA A 102 -18.01 0.08 -16.66
C ALA A 102 -17.33 0.64 -17.91
N ILE A 103 -17.07 1.96 -17.95
CA ILE A 103 -16.30 2.62 -19.00
C ILE A 103 -14.92 1.97 -19.10
N TRP A 104 -14.23 1.81 -17.97
CA TRP A 104 -12.96 1.12 -17.89
C TRP A 104 -13.02 -0.27 -18.54
N CYS A 105 -13.99 -1.13 -18.18
CA CYS A 105 -14.10 -2.48 -18.74
C CYS A 105 -14.26 -2.50 -20.27
N VAL A 106 -14.78 -1.43 -20.87
CA VAL A 106 -14.92 -1.29 -22.33
C VAL A 106 -13.58 -0.91 -22.98
N PHE A 107 -12.89 0.11 -22.45
CA PHE A 107 -11.65 0.66 -23.03
C PHE A 107 -10.37 -0.08 -22.59
N ILE A 108 -10.48 -0.85 -21.50
CA ILE A 108 -9.59 -1.87 -20.96
C ILE A 108 -9.01 -2.84 -21.99
N GLU A 109 -7.88 -2.60 -22.65
CA GLU A 109 -7.22 -3.69 -23.38
C GLU A 109 -6.64 -4.71 -22.37
N PRO A 110 -7.15 -5.95 -22.34
CA PRO A 110 -6.63 -6.99 -21.47
C PRO A 110 -5.20 -7.23 -21.90
N HIS A 111 -4.30 -7.15 -20.92
CA HIS A 111 -2.91 -7.41 -21.18
C HIS A 111 -2.76 -8.85 -21.70
N PRO A 112 -1.97 -9.10 -22.76
CA PRO A 112 -1.81 -10.44 -23.32
C PRO A 112 -1.46 -11.41 -22.20
N ARG A 113 -2.19 -12.53 -22.11
CA ARG A 113 -1.87 -13.55 -21.11
C ARG A 113 -0.45 -14.04 -21.37
N ALA A 114 0.48 -13.73 -20.48
CA ALA A 114 1.80 -14.33 -20.51
C ALA A 114 1.61 -15.86 -20.41
N HIS A 115 1.84 -16.58 -21.51
CA HIS A 115 1.45 -17.98 -21.68
C HIS A 115 2.32 -19.00 -20.93
N LYS A 116 3.16 -18.57 -20.01
CA LYS A 116 3.87 -19.51 -19.13
C LYS A 116 3.00 -19.81 -17.93
N ARG A 117 2.10 -20.79 -18.08
CA ARG A 117 1.59 -21.53 -16.92
C ARG A 117 2.84 -22.01 -16.20
N GLU A 118 3.06 -21.47 -15.01
CA GLU A 118 4.23 -21.85 -14.22
C GLU A 118 4.10 -23.35 -14.00
N ASN A 119 5.12 -24.11 -14.45
CA ASN A 119 5.09 -25.56 -14.27
C ASN A 119 4.88 -25.81 -12.79
N ASP A 120 3.80 -26.52 -12.45
CA ASP A 120 3.53 -26.92 -11.08
C ASP A 120 4.72 -27.76 -10.62
N HIS A 121 5.64 -27.14 -9.89
CA HIS A 121 6.76 -27.86 -9.32
C HIS A 121 6.21 -28.81 -8.27
N HIS A 122 6.21 -30.10 -8.60
CA HIS A 122 5.89 -31.14 -7.64
C HIS A 122 6.94 -31.13 -6.53
N LEU A 123 6.53 -30.66 -5.36
CA LEU A 123 7.38 -30.67 -4.18
C LEU A 123 7.71 -32.11 -3.79
N SER A 124 9.00 -32.39 -3.60
CA SER A 124 9.50 -33.61 -2.98
C SER A 124 8.91 -33.77 -1.57
N LEU A 125 8.89 -35.00 -1.05
CA LEU A 125 8.39 -35.25 0.31
C LEU A 125 9.11 -34.40 1.36
N GLN A 126 10.43 -34.25 1.23
CA GLN A 126 11.25 -33.44 2.14
C GLN A 126 10.86 -31.95 2.09
N GLU A 127 10.61 -31.39 0.90
CA GLU A 127 10.15 -30.02 0.75
C GLU A 127 8.75 -29.82 1.30
N ARG A 128 7.85 -30.79 1.13
CA ARG A 128 6.50 -30.73 1.73
C ARG A 128 6.56 -30.72 3.26
N ILE A 129 7.37 -31.61 3.83
CA ILE A 129 7.59 -31.65 5.29
C ILE A 129 8.17 -30.32 5.77
N PHE A 130 9.21 -29.79 5.09
CA PHE A 130 9.78 -28.50 5.44
C PHE A 130 8.78 -27.34 5.29
N ALA A 131 7.97 -27.32 4.23
CA ALA A 131 6.93 -26.31 4.02
C ALA A 131 5.91 -26.31 5.16
N ILE A 132 5.37 -27.49 5.51
CA ILE A 132 4.38 -27.64 6.57
C ILE A 132 5.01 -27.28 7.92
N ALA A 133 6.18 -27.83 8.25
CA ALA A 133 6.85 -27.57 9.51
C ALA A 133 7.18 -26.07 9.66
N SER A 134 7.78 -25.44 8.65
CA SER A 134 8.14 -24.02 8.70
C SER A 134 6.92 -23.10 8.77
N ALA A 135 5.82 -23.42 8.06
CA ALA A 135 4.56 -22.68 8.17
C ALA A 135 3.94 -22.81 9.57
N THR A 136 3.87 -24.03 10.10
CA THR A 136 3.33 -24.30 11.45
C THR A 136 4.15 -23.62 12.54
N ILE A 137 5.49 -23.69 12.47
CA ILE A 137 6.37 -22.99 13.42
C ILE A 137 6.17 -21.47 13.31
N SER A 138 6.09 -20.92 12.09
CA SER A 138 5.90 -19.48 11.90
C SER A 138 4.56 -19.00 12.44
N PHE A 139 3.48 -19.78 12.22
CA PHE A 139 2.16 -19.50 12.76
C PHE A 139 2.13 -19.61 14.28
N GLY A 140 2.70 -20.69 14.85
CA GLY A 140 2.80 -20.87 16.30
C GLY A 140 3.58 -19.75 16.96
N ALA A 141 4.71 -19.33 16.39
CA ALA A 141 5.49 -18.19 16.86
C ALA A 141 4.66 -16.89 16.85
N MET A 142 3.93 -16.61 15.76
CA MET A 142 3.04 -15.45 15.68
C MET A 142 2.00 -15.48 16.81
N MET A 143 1.29 -16.60 16.98
CA MET A 143 0.25 -16.74 18.00
C MET A 143 0.80 -16.59 19.42
N LEU A 144 2.00 -17.14 19.71
CA LEU A 144 2.67 -16.97 21.00
C LEU A 144 3.02 -15.50 21.27
N ILE A 145 3.62 -14.81 20.29
CA ILE A 145 3.97 -13.38 20.39
C ILE A 145 2.72 -12.55 20.67
N LEU A 146 1.66 -12.73 19.87
CA LEU A 146 0.42 -11.97 20.03
C LEU A 146 -0.28 -12.28 21.36
N SER A 147 -0.26 -13.54 21.82
CA SER A 147 -0.79 -13.88 23.14
C SER A 147 -0.01 -13.22 24.27
N ALA A 148 1.33 -13.18 24.18
CA ALA A 148 2.14 -12.47 25.16
C ALA A 148 1.86 -10.96 25.16
N ALA A 149 1.77 -10.34 23.98
CA ALA A 149 1.43 -8.92 23.83
C ALA A 149 0.07 -8.59 24.45
N GLN A 150 -0.94 -9.43 24.23
CA GLN A 150 -2.27 -9.25 24.82
C GLN A 150 -2.26 -9.36 26.35
N LYS A 151 -1.47 -10.30 26.91
CA LYS A 151 -1.39 -10.50 28.38
C LYS A 151 -0.73 -9.34 29.11
N VAL A 152 0.14 -8.58 28.44
CA VAL A 152 0.86 -7.44 29.03
C VAL A 152 0.24 -6.09 28.63
N GLY A 153 -0.98 -6.11 28.09
CA GLY A 153 -1.73 -4.90 27.78
C GLY A 153 -1.79 -3.95 28.97
N THR A 154 -1.48 -2.68 28.72
CA THR A 154 -1.44 -1.64 29.76
C THR A 154 -2.21 -0.40 29.35
N THR A 155 -2.65 0.35 30.36
CA THR A 155 -3.20 1.70 30.26
C THR A 155 -2.15 2.78 30.59
N ASP A 156 -0.96 2.39 31.01
CA ASP A 156 0.11 3.30 31.38
C ASP A 156 0.77 3.95 30.15
N ALA A 157 1.22 5.18 30.31
CA ALA A 157 1.96 5.92 29.29
C ALA A 157 3.41 5.41 29.18
N ILE A 158 3.61 4.28 28.50
CA ILE A 158 4.92 3.68 28.26
C ILE A 158 5.50 4.11 26.90
N ARG A 159 6.82 4.34 26.85
CA ARG A 159 7.51 4.73 25.61
C ARG A 159 7.61 3.60 24.59
N THR A 160 7.69 2.34 25.04
CA THR A 160 7.94 1.18 24.17
C THR A 160 7.35 -0.08 24.78
N PRO A 161 6.81 -1.03 23.97
CA PRO A 161 6.23 -2.26 24.48
C PRO A 161 7.29 -3.31 24.87
N TRP A 162 8.52 -3.19 24.36
CA TRP A 162 9.55 -4.22 24.50
C TRP A 162 9.89 -4.61 25.94
N PRO A 163 9.98 -3.68 26.92
CA PRO A 163 10.27 -4.04 28.32
C PRO A 163 9.18 -4.87 28.98
N LEU A 164 7.94 -4.82 28.48
CA LEU A 164 6.82 -5.62 29.01
C LEU A 164 6.78 -7.01 28.38
N LEU A 165 7.31 -7.16 27.17
CA LEU A 165 7.27 -8.42 26.44
C LEU A 165 8.35 -9.38 26.96
N PRO A 166 8.06 -10.70 26.97
CA PRO A 166 9.08 -11.69 27.31
C PRO A 166 10.30 -11.62 26.38
N THR A 167 11.49 -11.89 26.91
CA THR A 167 12.76 -11.82 26.18
C THR A 167 12.83 -12.75 24.95
N TRP A 168 12.03 -13.83 24.93
CA TRP A 168 11.92 -14.73 23.78
C TRP A 168 11.17 -14.14 22.57
N THR A 169 10.49 -13.01 22.73
CA THR A 169 9.69 -12.39 21.67
C THR A 169 10.55 -12.01 20.45
N LEU A 170 11.67 -11.33 20.68
CA LEU A 170 12.58 -10.91 19.61
C LEU A 170 13.24 -12.09 18.88
N PRO A 171 13.78 -13.12 19.57
CA PRO A 171 14.22 -14.36 18.93
C PRO A 171 13.16 -15.04 18.07
N LEU A 172 11.88 -15.06 18.49
CA LEU A 172 10.81 -15.63 17.67
C LEU A 172 10.50 -14.81 16.42
N ILE A 173 10.54 -13.47 16.50
CA ILE A 173 10.42 -12.60 15.32
C ILE A 173 11.57 -12.89 14.35
N ALA A 174 12.82 -12.96 14.85
CA ALA A 174 13.98 -13.29 14.03
C ALA A 174 13.83 -14.67 13.36
N LEU A 175 13.37 -15.68 14.11
CA LEU A 175 13.10 -17.02 13.58
C LEU A 175 12.08 -17.00 12.44
N GLN A 176 11.00 -16.21 12.54
CA GLN A 176 10.02 -16.10 11.46
C GLN A 176 10.63 -15.54 10.17
N TRP A 177 11.45 -14.50 10.26
CA TRP A 177 12.16 -13.94 9.11
C TRP A 177 13.18 -14.93 8.52
N MET A 178 13.91 -15.66 9.37
CA MET A 178 14.82 -16.72 8.91
C MET A 178 14.07 -17.84 8.18
N LEU A 179 12.93 -18.30 8.72
CA LEU A 179 12.10 -19.34 8.09
C LEU A 179 11.50 -18.86 6.76
N LEU A 180 11.08 -17.59 6.68
CA LEU A 180 10.62 -16.97 5.45
C LEU A 180 11.71 -16.92 4.37
N ILE A 181 12.93 -16.50 4.72
CA ILE A 181 14.05 -16.45 3.77
C ILE A 181 14.44 -17.86 3.35
N ALA A 182 14.55 -18.80 4.31
CA ALA A 182 14.90 -20.19 4.05
C ALA A 182 13.86 -20.88 3.15
N SER A 183 12.57 -20.67 3.39
CA SER A 183 11.51 -21.22 2.55
C SER A 183 11.46 -20.59 1.17
N ALA A 184 11.66 -19.28 1.06
CA ALA A 184 11.69 -18.58 -0.22
C ALA A 184 12.86 -19.01 -1.09
N TRP A 185 13.99 -19.38 -0.47
CA TRP A 185 15.15 -19.92 -1.16
C TRP A 185 14.98 -21.39 -1.51
N ARG A 186 14.57 -22.24 -0.55
CA ARG A 186 14.50 -23.70 -0.74
C ARG A 186 13.28 -24.13 -1.54
N ILE A 187 12.14 -23.47 -1.36
CA ILE A 187 10.86 -23.90 -1.92
C ILE A 187 10.32 -22.83 -2.87
N PRO A 188 10.15 -23.13 -4.16
CA PRO A 188 9.60 -22.20 -5.14
C PRO A 188 8.07 -21.99 -4.97
N SER A 189 7.50 -22.22 -3.79
CA SER A 189 6.08 -21.99 -3.47
C SER A 189 5.83 -20.52 -3.09
N ARG A 190 5.06 -19.81 -3.91
CA ARG A 190 4.71 -18.42 -3.60
C ARG A 190 3.71 -18.32 -2.44
N THR A 191 2.77 -19.26 -2.36
CA THR A 191 1.76 -19.29 -1.29
C THR A 191 2.42 -19.40 0.09
N LEU A 192 3.43 -20.27 0.21
CA LEU A 192 4.18 -20.42 1.46
C LEU A 192 4.90 -19.12 1.86
N ALA A 193 5.62 -18.50 0.92
CA ALA A 193 6.32 -17.24 1.15
C ALA A 193 5.35 -16.10 1.54
N THR A 194 4.18 -16.02 0.90
CA THR A 194 3.13 -15.05 1.26
C THR A 194 2.58 -15.29 2.65
N LEU A 195 2.27 -16.55 2.99
CA LEU A 195 1.76 -16.91 4.30
C LEU A 195 2.76 -16.54 5.40
N GLN A 196 4.03 -16.92 5.23
CA GLN A 196 5.07 -16.61 6.21
C GLN A 196 5.40 -15.12 6.28
N SER A 197 5.34 -14.40 5.15
CA SER A 197 5.46 -12.93 5.14
C SER A 197 4.32 -12.28 5.92
N THR A 198 3.10 -12.79 5.76
CA THR A 198 1.93 -12.32 6.52
C THR A 198 2.17 -12.53 8.02
N PHE A 199 2.64 -13.71 8.42
CA PHE A 199 2.91 -14.02 9.83
C PHE A 199 4.04 -13.18 10.43
N ALA A 200 5.14 -13.00 9.69
CA ALA A 200 6.30 -12.23 10.14
C ALA A 200 6.01 -10.73 10.26
N ILE A 201 5.19 -10.17 9.37
CA ILE A 201 4.78 -8.76 9.46
C ILE A 201 3.75 -8.60 10.58
N ALA A 202 2.74 -9.48 10.66
CA ALA A 202 1.68 -9.39 11.66
C ALA A 202 2.21 -9.55 13.09
N SER A 203 3.22 -10.40 13.31
CA SER A 203 3.85 -10.56 14.62
C SER A 203 4.55 -9.30 15.12
N ILE A 204 4.85 -8.34 14.24
CA ILE A 204 5.41 -7.03 14.57
C ILE A 204 4.30 -5.99 14.66
N THR A 205 3.49 -5.85 13.60
CA THR A 205 2.53 -4.76 13.47
C THR A 205 1.38 -4.85 14.48
N CYS A 206 0.96 -6.05 14.86
CA CYS A 206 -0.15 -6.25 15.79
C CYS A 206 0.24 -6.20 17.27
N ILE A 207 1.53 -6.05 17.63
CA ILE A 207 1.94 -5.90 19.04
C ILE A 207 1.36 -4.62 19.63
N THR A 208 1.54 -3.49 18.94
CA THR A 208 1.14 -2.18 19.44
C THR A 208 -0.36 -2.09 19.77
N PRO A 209 -1.30 -2.45 18.88
CA PRO A 209 -2.71 -2.42 19.23
C PRO A 209 -3.10 -3.45 20.30
N LEU A 210 -2.26 -4.42 20.68
CA LEU A 210 -2.53 -5.34 21.78
C LEU A 210 -2.00 -4.81 23.12
N VAL A 211 -0.79 -4.23 23.12
CA VAL A 211 -0.14 -3.71 24.34
C VAL A 211 -0.75 -2.39 24.78
N TYR A 212 -1.02 -1.47 23.85
CA TYR A 212 -1.56 -0.15 24.16
C TYR A 212 -3.09 -0.18 24.16
N VAL A 213 -3.67 -0.51 25.31
CA VAL A 213 -5.12 -0.82 25.41
C VAL A 213 -6.00 0.38 25.09
N ILE A 214 -5.58 1.59 25.45
CA ILE A 214 -6.34 2.82 25.17
C ILE A 214 -6.07 3.32 23.74
N GLY A 215 -4.82 3.23 23.29
CA GLY A 215 -4.36 3.74 21.99
C GLY A 215 -2.87 4.05 22.03
N TYR A 216 -2.24 4.10 20.86
CA TYR A 216 -0.82 4.42 20.74
C TYR A 216 -0.61 5.81 20.14
N GLY A 217 0.02 6.69 20.91
CA GLY A 217 0.24 8.08 20.53
C GLY A 217 -1.00 8.97 20.68
N PHE A 218 -0.81 10.28 20.56
CA PHE A 218 -1.89 11.25 20.67
C PHE A 218 -2.72 11.35 19.38
N ASP A 219 -2.07 11.23 18.22
CA ASP A 219 -2.67 11.46 16.90
C ASP A 219 -3.88 10.57 16.61
N GLY A 220 -3.87 9.31 17.08
CA GLY A 220 -5.00 8.39 16.90
C GLY A 220 -6.32 8.93 17.46
N PHE A 221 -6.28 9.62 18.62
CA PHE A 221 -7.48 10.22 19.20
C PHE A 221 -8.03 11.37 18.35
N LEU A 222 -7.14 12.19 17.75
CA LEU A 222 -7.55 13.25 16.84
C LEU A 222 -8.17 12.69 15.55
N HIS A 223 -7.60 11.60 15.02
CA HIS A 223 -8.14 10.94 13.84
C HIS A 223 -9.54 10.37 14.11
N VAL A 224 -9.70 9.60 15.19
CA VAL A 224 -11.01 9.05 15.58
C VAL A 224 -12.04 10.15 15.82
N ALA A 225 -11.67 11.27 16.43
CA ALA A 225 -12.57 12.40 16.63
C ALA A 225 -13.03 13.01 15.28
N GLY A 226 -12.09 13.26 14.37
CA GLY A 226 -12.40 13.77 13.03
C GLY A 226 -13.26 12.81 12.21
N GLU A 227 -12.96 11.51 12.26
CA GLU A 227 -13.73 10.46 11.59
C GLU A 227 -15.14 10.33 12.16
N ARG A 228 -15.33 10.50 13.49
CA ARG A 228 -16.67 10.55 14.10
C ARG A 228 -17.47 11.74 13.62
N ILE A 229 -16.88 12.94 13.57
CA ILE A 229 -17.53 14.14 13.02
C ILE A 229 -17.90 13.93 11.56
N LEU A 230 -16.98 13.39 10.75
CA LEU A 230 -17.25 13.06 9.35
C LEU A 230 -18.33 11.99 9.23
N SER A 231 -18.39 11.02 10.14
CA SER A 231 -19.41 9.98 10.11
C SER A 231 -20.80 10.51 10.45
N THR A 232 -20.93 11.43 11.40
CA THR A 232 -22.22 11.99 11.83
C THR A 232 -22.71 13.10 10.92
N THR A 233 -21.84 14.04 10.59
CA THR A 233 -22.20 15.23 9.80
C THR A 233 -22.02 15.03 8.30
N GLY A 234 -21.17 14.08 7.90
CA GLY A 234 -20.74 13.84 6.53
C GLY A 234 -19.94 14.98 5.89
N THR A 235 -19.48 15.94 6.70
CA THR A 235 -18.47 16.95 6.36
C THR A 235 -17.43 17.06 7.48
N LEU A 236 -16.36 17.82 7.25
CA LEU A 236 -15.35 18.11 8.26
C LEU A 236 -14.77 19.50 7.96
N LEU A 237 -15.06 20.48 8.82
CA LEU A 237 -14.64 21.86 8.63
C LEU A 237 -13.59 22.27 9.69
N PRO A 238 -12.52 23.01 9.30
CA PRO A 238 -12.13 23.29 7.91
C PRO A 238 -11.73 22.00 7.17
N HIS A 239 -11.89 21.97 5.84
CA HIS A 239 -11.51 20.80 5.05
C HIS A 239 -10.00 20.53 5.22
N PRO A 240 -9.61 19.35 5.72
CA PRO A 240 -8.20 19.06 5.87
C PRO A 240 -7.58 18.88 4.48
N PRO A 241 -6.40 19.47 4.22
CA PRO A 241 -5.69 19.29 2.95
C PRO A 241 -5.09 17.88 2.80
N TYR A 242 -5.14 17.08 3.86
CA TYR A 242 -4.58 15.73 3.94
C TYR A 242 -5.64 14.77 4.51
N TYR A 243 -5.34 13.47 4.53
CA TYR A 243 -6.00 12.43 5.34
C TYR A 243 -7.34 11.92 4.84
N MET A 244 -7.99 12.62 3.91
CA MET A 244 -9.34 12.24 3.45
C MET A 244 -9.41 10.84 2.85
N GLY A 245 -8.34 10.36 2.21
CA GLY A 245 -8.29 8.99 1.70
C GLY A 245 -8.46 7.91 2.78
N GLN A 246 -7.93 8.13 3.99
CA GLN A 246 -8.17 7.24 5.14
C GLN A 246 -9.54 7.53 5.76
N TYR A 247 -9.86 8.79 6.08
CA TYR A 247 -11.08 9.11 6.84
C TYR A 247 -12.36 8.67 6.11
N VAL A 248 -12.41 8.89 4.80
CA VAL A 248 -13.53 8.42 3.98
C VAL A 248 -13.62 6.89 3.97
N PHE A 249 -12.48 6.21 3.98
CA PHE A 249 -12.44 4.75 4.03
C PHE A 249 -12.88 4.21 5.39
N THR A 250 -12.35 4.74 6.50
CA THR A 250 -12.72 4.33 7.86
C THR A 250 -14.22 4.54 8.10
N THR A 251 -14.74 5.72 7.75
CA THR A 251 -16.17 6.02 7.93
C THR A 251 -17.08 5.21 7.00
N TRP A 252 -16.66 4.97 5.75
CA TRP A 252 -17.37 4.06 4.85
C TRP A 252 -17.41 2.64 5.41
N LEU A 253 -16.28 2.13 5.89
CA LEU A 253 -16.17 0.80 6.46
C LEU A 253 -17.02 0.67 7.74
N ALA A 254 -16.97 1.65 8.64
CA ALA A 254 -17.80 1.70 9.85
C ALA A 254 -19.30 1.66 9.53
N ARG A 255 -19.73 2.39 8.51
CA ARG A 255 -21.15 2.39 8.09
C ARG A 255 -21.54 1.07 7.43
N LEU A 256 -20.60 0.42 6.75
CA LEU A 256 -20.81 -0.84 6.06
C LEU A 256 -20.93 -2.02 7.04
N THR A 257 -20.08 -2.05 8.07
CA THR A 257 -19.94 -3.20 8.98
C THR A 257 -20.56 -2.98 10.35
N GLU A 258 -20.97 -1.75 10.66
CA GLU A 258 -21.41 -1.32 12.01
C GLU A 258 -20.33 -1.48 13.09
N ILE A 259 -19.07 -1.66 12.70
CA ILE A 259 -17.92 -1.68 13.61
C ILE A 259 -17.61 -0.25 14.06
N ASP A 260 -17.31 -0.06 15.35
CA ASP A 260 -16.92 1.24 15.89
C ASP A 260 -15.67 1.79 15.20
N ILE A 261 -15.69 3.10 14.92
CA ILE A 261 -14.60 3.81 14.22
C ILE A 261 -13.28 3.65 14.97
N ALA A 262 -13.26 3.68 16.30
CA ALA A 262 -12.02 3.53 17.07
C ALA A 262 -11.44 2.12 16.94
N LEU A 263 -12.28 1.09 16.76
CA LEU A 263 -11.79 -0.27 16.53
C LEU A 263 -11.22 -0.42 15.11
N ILE A 264 -11.87 0.18 14.11
CA ILE A 264 -11.33 0.21 12.74
C ILE A 264 -10.01 0.95 12.73
N ASP A 265 -9.95 2.16 13.29
CA ASP A 265 -8.72 2.95 13.37
C ASP A 265 -7.63 2.13 14.07
N ARG A 266 -7.85 1.58 15.27
CA ARG A 266 -6.86 0.78 15.97
C ARG A 266 -6.24 -0.37 15.15
N TRP A 267 -7.03 -1.03 14.31
CA TRP A 267 -6.61 -2.26 13.63
C TRP A 267 -6.35 -2.14 12.14
N LEU A 268 -6.75 -1.02 11.52
CA LEU A 268 -6.70 -0.86 10.06
C LEU A 268 -5.30 -1.09 9.51
N VAL A 269 -4.31 -0.29 9.92
CA VAL A 269 -2.93 -0.42 9.42
C VAL A 269 -2.26 -1.71 9.92
N PRO A 270 -2.33 -2.08 11.22
CA PRO A 270 -1.73 -3.32 11.71
C PRO A 270 -2.17 -4.59 10.98
N LEU A 271 -3.41 -4.64 10.49
CA LEU A 271 -3.93 -5.77 9.70
C LEU A 271 -3.75 -5.58 8.18
N ALA A 272 -3.88 -4.36 7.67
CA ALA A 272 -3.73 -4.09 6.24
C ALA A 272 -2.28 -4.32 5.78
N ALA A 273 -1.28 -3.94 6.57
CA ALA A 273 0.13 -4.11 6.24
C ALA A 273 0.52 -5.58 5.93
N PRO A 274 0.33 -6.56 6.84
CA PRO A 274 0.72 -7.94 6.56
C PRO A 274 -0.04 -8.53 5.37
N ILE A 275 -1.32 -8.19 5.19
CA ILE A 275 -2.14 -8.70 4.08
C ILE A 275 -1.70 -8.06 2.75
N LEU A 276 -1.73 -6.74 2.63
CA LEU A 276 -1.49 -6.07 1.35
C LEU A 276 -0.05 -6.23 0.86
N LEU A 277 0.94 -6.17 1.76
CA LEU A 277 2.35 -6.32 1.39
C LEU A 277 2.68 -7.75 0.95
N ALA A 278 2.21 -8.76 1.70
CA ALA A 278 2.48 -10.15 1.34
C ALA A 278 1.78 -10.60 0.05
N PHE A 279 0.51 -10.19 -0.14
CA PHE A 279 -0.25 -10.53 -1.35
C PHE A 279 0.18 -9.73 -2.58
N SER A 280 0.68 -8.50 -2.42
CA SER A 280 1.24 -7.75 -3.55
C SER A 280 2.55 -8.38 -4.01
N ALA A 281 3.39 -8.84 -3.08
CA ALA A 281 4.60 -9.58 -3.39
C ALA A 281 4.33 -10.87 -4.19
N LEU A 282 3.29 -11.62 -3.80
CA LEU A 282 2.77 -12.79 -4.52
C LEU A 282 2.41 -12.47 -5.98
N SER A 283 1.73 -11.35 -6.15
CA SER A 283 1.12 -10.95 -7.43
C SER A 283 2.13 -10.33 -8.39
N ALA A 284 3.15 -9.64 -7.87
CA ALA A 284 4.14 -8.95 -8.67
C ALA A 284 5.30 -9.84 -9.15
N THR A 285 5.74 -10.81 -8.35
CA THR A 285 7.05 -11.45 -8.56
C THR A 285 7.02 -12.73 -9.39
N SER A 286 8.11 -12.93 -10.15
CA SER A 286 8.57 -14.23 -10.65
C SER A 286 9.33 -14.97 -9.54
N THR A 287 9.52 -16.28 -9.72
CA THR A 287 10.30 -17.11 -8.78
C THR A 287 11.72 -16.59 -8.59
N SER A 288 12.37 -16.08 -9.64
CA SER A 288 13.73 -15.52 -9.58
C SER A 288 13.83 -14.17 -8.85
N SER A 289 12.73 -13.39 -8.79
CA SER A 289 12.71 -12.07 -8.13
C SER A 289 12.24 -12.09 -6.67
N ARG A 290 11.98 -13.29 -6.11
CA ARG A 290 11.35 -13.43 -4.80
C ARG A 290 12.25 -13.04 -3.63
N ILE A 291 13.47 -13.58 -3.60
CA ILE A 291 14.41 -13.31 -2.49
C ILE A 291 14.73 -11.81 -2.37
N PRO A 292 15.06 -11.09 -3.47
CA PRO A 292 15.27 -9.64 -3.39
C PRO A 292 14.06 -8.87 -2.86
N LEU A 293 12.84 -9.28 -3.23
CA LEU A 293 11.64 -8.62 -2.73
C LEU A 293 11.42 -8.88 -1.23
N ILE A 294 11.60 -10.12 -0.78
CA ILE A 294 11.49 -10.46 0.65
C ILE A 294 12.56 -9.74 1.46
N ALA A 295 13.79 -9.65 0.96
CA ALA A 295 14.83 -8.84 1.56
C ALA A 295 14.44 -7.36 1.60
N GLY A 296 13.78 -6.85 0.56
CA GLY A 296 13.20 -5.51 0.55
C GLY A 296 12.12 -5.31 1.62
N LEU A 297 11.26 -6.30 1.87
CA LEU A 297 10.25 -6.25 2.94
C LEU A 297 10.89 -6.19 4.33
N PHE A 298 12.06 -6.80 4.52
CA PHE A 298 12.81 -6.71 5.77
C PHE A 298 13.35 -5.29 6.03
N LEU A 299 13.60 -4.51 4.99
CA LEU A 299 14.07 -3.12 5.08
C LEU A 299 12.94 -2.11 5.30
N VAL A 300 11.68 -2.55 5.31
CA VAL A 300 10.55 -1.66 5.55
C VAL A 300 10.60 -1.14 6.99
N PRO A 301 10.51 0.18 7.23
CA PRO A 301 10.48 0.73 8.58
C PRO A 301 9.13 0.43 9.23
N PHE A 302 8.99 -0.75 9.83
CA PHE A 302 7.73 -1.24 10.43
C PHE A 302 7.16 -0.31 11.51
N GLY A 303 7.95 0.58 12.10
CA GLY A 303 7.47 1.60 13.03
C GLY A 303 6.38 2.52 12.45
N ALA A 304 6.34 2.73 11.13
CA ALA A 304 5.24 3.45 10.48
C ALA A 304 3.95 2.61 10.32
N LEU A 305 4.02 1.30 10.56
CA LEU A 305 2.97 0.31 10.27
C LEU A 305 2.34 -0.33 11.52
N ILE A 306 2.73 0.13 12.72
CA ILE A 306 2.23 -0.39 14.00
C ILE A 306 0.98 0.34 14.53
N THR A 307 0.66 1.50 13.96
CA THR A 307 -0.49 2.33 14.35
C THR A 307 -1.15 2.90 13.11
N THR A 308 -2.47 3.08 13.17
CA THR A 308 -3.18 3.74 12.09
C THR A 308 -3.03 5.23 12.23
N THR A 309 -2.35 5.77 11.23
CA THR A 309 -2.30 7.20 10.94
C THR A 309 -2.44 7.33 9.43
N PRO A 310 -2.88 8.48 8.91
CA PRO A 310 -2.92 8.70 7.48
C PRO A 310 -1.55 8.48 6.81
N HIS A 311 -0.46 8.84 7.50
CA HIS A 311 0.89 8.54 7.06
C HIS A 311 1.16 7.02 7.00
N GLY A 312 0.84 6.28 8.06
CA GLY A 312 1.02 4.83 8.11
C GLY A 312 0.19 4.09 7.05
N PHE A 313 -1.07 4.47 6.87
CA PHE A 313 -1.94 3.89 5.85
C PHE A 313 -1.47 4.22 4.44
N ALA A 314 -1.09 5.48 4.17
CA ALA A 314 -0.48 5.87 2.91
C ALA A 314 0.83 5.11 2.63
N THR A 315 1.63 4.81 3.66
CA THR A 315 2.85 4.00 3.53
C THR A 315 2.52 2.57 3.08
N VAL A 316 1.49 1.93 3.65
CA VAL A 316 1.02 0.61 3.19
C VAL A 316 0.58 0.65 1.73
N LEU A 317 -0.22 1.66 1.36
CA LEU A 317 -0.68 1.84 -0.02
C LEU A 317 0.49 2.10 -0.99
N ALA A 318 1.45 2.92 -0.58
CA ALA A 318 2.63 3.25 -1.37
C ALA A 318 3.50 2.03 -1.68
N ILE A 319 3.86 1.26 -0.64
CA ILE A 319 4.67 0.05 -0.83
C ILE A 319 3.89 -0.96 -1.67
N THR A 320 2.58 -1.12 -1.43
CA THR A 320 1.71 -1.98 -2.26
C THR A 320 1.76 -1.55 -3.73
N ALA A 321 1.60 -0.26 -4.02
CA ALA A 321 1.64 0.27 -5.38
C ALA A 321 3.01 0.08 -6.05
N ILE A 322 4.11 0.31 -5.33
CA ILE A 322 5.48 0.08 -5.82
C ILE A 322 5.68 -1.41 -6.16
N ILE A 323 5.29 -2.32 -5.26
CA ILE A 323 5.42 -3.76 -5.51
C ILE A 323 4.60 -4.16 -6.74
N LEU A 324 3.35 -3.71 -6.84
CA LEU A 324 2.52 -4.01 -8.01
C LEU A 324 3.10 -3.41 -9.31
N ALA A 325 3.74 -2.24 -9.25
CA ALA A 325 4.44 -1.64 -10.38
C ALA A 325 5.62 -2.51 -10.88
N ILE A 326 6.33 -3.22 -9.99
CA ILE A 326 7.33 -4.23 -10.41
C ILE A 326 6.66 -5.32 -11.25
N GLY A 327 5.43 -5.73 -10.93
CA GLY A 327 4.68 -6.69 -11.74
C GLY A 327 4.26 -6.14 -13.10
N THR A 328 4.14 -4.82 -13.25
CA THR A 328 3.80 -4.18 -14.53
C THR A 328 4.96 -4.23 -15.52
N SER A 329 6.20 -4.00 -15.07
CA SER A 329 7.39 -4.11 -15.93
C SER A 329 7.62 -5.54 -16.43
N GLN A 330 7.11 -6.53 -15.68
CA GLN A 330 7.12 -7.94 -16.06
C GLN A 330 5.90 -8.36 -16.92
N LYS A 331 5.02 -7.43 -17.32
CA LYS A 331 3.79 -7.69 -18.09
C LYS A 331 2.82 -8.65 -17.38
N ARG A 332 2.80 -8.65 -16.04
CA ARG A 332 1.94 -9.54 -15.22
C ARG A 332 0.73 -8.83 -14.64
N ILE A 333 0.91 -7.53 -14.39
CA ILE A 333 -0.07 -6.64 -13.79
C ILE A 333 -0.28 -5.48 -14.75
N HIS A 334 -1.53 -5.07 -14.95
CA HIS A 334 -1.86 -3.90 -15.74
C HIS A 334 -1.43 -2.61 -15.00
N PRO A 335 -0.80 -1.61 -15.65
CA PRO A 335 -0.29 -0.39 -15.01
C PRO A 335 -1.33 0.42 -14.22
N ALA A 336 -2.59 0.31 -14.60
CA ALA A 336 -3.66 1.00 -13.90
C ALA A 336 -3.87 0.52 -12.45
N ALA A 337 -3.55 -0.74 -12.12
CA ALA A 337 -3.69 -1.25 -10.76
C ALA A 337 -2.81 -0.49 -9.74
N PRO A 338 -1.48 -0.39 -9.93
CA PRO A 338 -0.65 0.43 -9.04
C PRO A 338 -0.97 1.93 -9.14
N LEU A 339 -1.43 2.44 -10.28
CA LEU A 339 -1.79 3.87 -10.43
C LEU A 339 -3.01 4.26 -9.59
N ILE A 340 -4.09 3.48 -9.57
CA ILE A 340 -5.25 3.81 -8.71
C ILE A 340 -4.82 3.79 -7.24
N ILE A 341 -4.06 2.77 -6.83
CA ILE A 341 -3.61 2.64 -5.43
C ILE A 341 -2.69 3.80 -5.06
N ALA A 342 -1.80 4.24 -5.96
CA ALA A 342 -0.97 5.41 -5.76
C ALA A 342 -1.78 6.71 -5.68
N ALA A 343 -2.84 6.85 -6.49
CA ALA A 343 -3.75 7.98 -6.39
C ALA A 343 -4.50 7.99 -5.05
N TRP A 344 -4.96 6.82 -4.57
CA TRP A 344 -5.58 6.72 -3.24
C TRP A 344 -4.57 7.02 -2.12
N CYS A 345 -3.32 6.61 -2.28
CA CYS A 345 -2.22 7.01 -1.40
C CYS A 345 -2.05 8.53 -1.39
N ALA A 346 -2.09 9.21 -2.55
CA ALA A 346 -1.98 10.67 -2.63
C ALA A 346 -3.16 11.39 -1.95
N LEU A 347 -4.39 10.86 -2.11
CA LEU A 347 -5.57 11.36 -1.41
C LEU A 347 -5.48 11.15 0.12
N THR A 348 -4.79 10.10 0.56
CA THR A 348 -4.57 9.80 1.98
C THR A 348 -3.48 10.71 2.57
N HIS A 349 -2.34 10.80 1.90
CA HIS A 349 -1.20 11.57 2.36
C HIS A 349 -0.36 12.06 1.16
N PRO A 350 -0.56 13.31 0.70
CA PRO A 350 0.08 13.83 -0.50
C PRO A 350 1.62 13.74 -0.49
N LEU A 351 2.26 13.93 0.67
CA LEU A 351 3.72 13.88 0.78
C LEU A 351 4.32 12.49 0.50
N ILE A 352 3.53 11.42 0.66
CA ILE A 352 3.94 10.06 0.30
C ILE A 352 3.42 9.73 -1.10
N GLY A 353 2.12 9.99 -1.33
CA GLY A 353 1.45 9.49 -2.51
C GLY A 353 1.79 10.22 -3.80
N LEU A 354 2.08 11.53 -3.79
CA LEU A 354 2.47 12.25 -5.01
C LEU A 354 3.82 11.77 -5.56
N PRO A 355 4.90 11.64 -4.75
CA PRO A 355 6.14 11.03 -5.24
C PRO A 355 5.91 9.64 -5.83
N VAL A 356 5.13 8.79 -5.15
CA VAL A 356 4.86 7.42 -5.56
C VAL A 356 4.04 7.36 -6.85
N ALA A 357 2.99 8.17 -6.96
CA ALA A 357 2.16 8.27 -8.16
C ALA A 357 2.97 8.78 -9.36
N GLY A 358 3.80 9.81 -9.18
CA GLY A 358 4.68 10.31 -10.24
C GLY A 358 5.69 9.26 -10.71
N ALA A 359 6.31 8.52 -9.79
CA ALA A 359 7.25 7.45 -10.12
C ALA A 359 6.57 6.27 -10.86
N ILE A 360 5.38 5.86 -10.43
CA ILE A 360 4.63 4.79 -11.08
C ILE A 360 4.12 5.24 -12.46
N LEU A 361 3.69 6.49 -12.59
CA LEU A 361 3.30 7.08 -13.87
C LEU A 361 4.48 7.12 -14.84
N ALA A 362 5.66 7.56 -14.37
CA ALA A 362 6.88 7.52 -15.15
C ALA A 362 7.19 6.10 -15.65
N SER A 363 7.13 5.11 -14.74
CA SER A 363 7.35 3.69 -15.09
C SER A 363 6.33 3.18 -16.11
N ALA A 364 5.05 3.51 -15.96
CA ALA A 364 3.99 3.10 -16.88
C ALA A 364 4.16 3.72 -18.28
N ILE A 365 4.58 4.99 -18.36
CA ILE A 365 4.81 5.69 -19.63
C ILE A 365 6.05 5.16 -20.35
N TYR A 366 7.12 4.86 -19.60
CA TYR A 366 8.41 4.39 -20.11
C TYR A 366 8.35 3.00 -20.77
N GLN A 367 7.29 2.21 -20.54
CA GLN A 367 7.16 0.86 -21.12
C GLN A 367 7.04 0.83 -22.67
N ARG A 368 7.09 1.98 -23.37
CA ARG A 368 7.06 2.05 -24.84
C ARG A 368 8.24 2.84 -25.39
N GLU A 369 8.79 2.38 -26.51
CA GLU A 369 10.10 2.76 -27.06
C GLU A 369 10.17 4.13 -27.77
N THR A 370 9.17 5.00 -27.61
CA THR A 370 9.18 6.31 -28.29
C THR A 370 9.92 7.37 -27.46
N ILE A 371 10.76 8.18 -28.08
CA ILE A 371 11.54 9.24 -27.41
C ILE A 371 10.67 10.22 -26.60
N TRP A 372 9.50 10.61 -27.11
CA TRP A 372 8.58 11.51 -26.40
C TRP A 372 8.09 10.93 -25.07
N ARG A 373 7.85 9.61 -25.01
CA ARG A 373 7.46 8.93 -23.77
C ARG A 373 8.61 8.85 -22.78
N MET A 374 9.84 8.67 -23.24
CA MET A 374 11.02 8.76 -22.38
C MET A 374 11.12 10.16 -21.77
N ILE A 375 10.99 11.22 -22.59
CA ILE A 375 10.98 12.61 -22.11
C ILE A 375 9.88 12.81 -21.06
N ILE A 376 8.64 12.41 -21.36
CA ILE A 376 7.52 12.53 -20.42
C ILE A 376 7.78 11.73 -19.14
N ALA A 377 8.32 10.52 -19.23
CA ALA A 377 8.66 9.71 -18.06
C ALA A 377 9.74 10.36 -17.19
N ILE A 378 10.77 10.96 -17.81
CA ILE A 378 11.80 11.74 -17.09
C ILE A 378 11.17 12.93 -16.40
N LEU A 379 10.30 13.67 -17.08
CA LEU A 379 9.57 14.80 -16.48
C LEU A 379 8.70 14.36 -15.30
N CYS A 380 7.99 13.22 -15.42
CA CYS A 380 7.23 12.63 -14.32
C CYS A 380 8.13 12.23 -13.14
N ALA A 381 9.32 11.68 -13.40
CA ALA A 381 10.28 11.29 -12.37
C ALA A 381 10.88 12.52 -11.65
N ILE A 382 11.23 13.57 -12.38
CA ILE A 382 11.65 14.85 -11.82
C ILE A 382 10.51 15.44 -10.98
N GLY A 383 9.30 15.48 -11.53
CA GLY A 383 8.09 15.92 -10.85
C GLY A 383 7.83 15.17 -9.55
N ALA A 384 8.03 13.85 -9.54
CA ALA A 384 7.95 13.04 -8.33
C ALA A 384 8.96 13.49 -7.26
N GLY A 385 10.22 13.73 -7.66
CA GLY A 385 11.29 14.18 -6.76
C GLY A 385 11.05 15.56 -6.13
N ILE A 386 10.42 16.48 -6.86
CA ILE A 386 10.13 17.84 -6.38
C ILE A 386 8.71 18.01 -5.80
N SER A 387 7.88 16.97 -5.85
CA SER A 387 6.46 17.07 -5.46
C SER A 387 6.24 17.51 -4.00
N VAL A 388 7.06 17.05 -3.07
CA VAL A 388 6.96 17.44 -1.64
C VAL A 388 7.22 18.95 -1.43
N PRO A 389 8.36 19.52 -1.89
CA PRO A 389 8.56 20.96 -1.87
C PRO A 389 7.44 21.75 -2.55
N LEU A 390 6.93 21.27 -3.68
CA LEU A 390 5.84 21.94 -4.40
C LEU A 390 4.53 21.95 -3.59
N VAL A 391 4.19 20.86 -2.89
CA VAL A 391 3.01 20.81 -2.02
C VAL A 391 3.13 21.83 -0.89
N PHE A 392 4.29 21.92 -0.23
CA PHE A 392 4.50 22.93 0.81
C PHE A 392 4.49 24.35 0.26
N GLY A 393 5.11 24.59 -0.90
CA GLY A 393 5.07 25.90 -1.55
C GLY A 393 3.65 26.33 -1.94
N PHE A 394 2.83 25.39 -2.44
CA PHE A 394 1.43 25.63 -2.73
C PHE A 394 0.59 25.86 -1.47
N ALA A 395 0.81 25.08 -0.41
CA ALA A 395 0.13 25.31 0.86
C ALA A 395 0.48 26.69 1.44
N ALA A 396 1.74 27.12 1.32
CA ALA A 396 2.20 28.43 1.76
C ALA A 396 1.51 29.56 0.97
N SER A 397 1.38 29.42 -0.36
CA SER A 397 0.75 30.44 -1.21
C SER A 397 -0.75 30.61 -0.96
N LEU A 398 -1.42 29.57 -0.45
CA LEU A 398 -2.81 29.65 0.00
C LEU A 398 -2.97 30.27 1.39
N GLY A 399 -1.89 30.78 1.99
CA GLY A 399 -1.92 31.41 3.32
C GLY A 399 -2.06 30.41 4.45
N SER A 400 -1.67 29.13 4.25
CA SER A 400 -1.69 28.17 5.34
C SER A 400 -0.75 28.61 6.47
N SER A 401 -1.20 28.50 7.71
CA SER A 401 -0.42 28.80 8.92
C SER A 401 0.67 27.76 9.21
N THR A 402 1.10 27.00 8.22
CA THR A 402 2.09 25.91 8.38
C THR A 402 3.48 26.44 8.70
N GLY A 403 3.73 27.74 8.50
CA GLY A 403 5.02 28.38 8.78
C GLY A 403 6.15 27.91 7.86
N VAL A 404 5.83 27.16 6.79
CA VAL A 404 6.78 26.68 5.80
C VAL A 404 6.71 27.61 4.59
N ALA A 405 7.82 28.26 4.25
CA ALA A 405 7.96 29.04 3.02
C ALA A 405 8.98 28.36 2.10
N LEU A 406 8.70 28.35 0.79
CA LEU A 406 9.67 27.90 -0.20
C LEU A 406 10.76 28.96 -0.35
N ASP A 407 11.91 28.74 0.29
CA ASP A 407 13.08 29.61 0.14
C ASP A 407 14.00 29.09 -0.97
N MET A 408 13.88 29.67 -2.17
CA MET A 408 14.74 29.34 -3.30
C MET A 408 16.18 29.82 -3.10
N HIS A 409 16.42 30.83 -2.26
CA HIS A 409 17.76 31.30 -1.94
C HIS A 409 18.51 30.28 -1.07
N ALA A 410 17.79 29.59 -0.17
CA ALA A 410 18.36 28.52 0.65
C ALA A 410 18.99 27.38 -0.20
N LEU A 411 18.46 27.10 -1.39
CA LEU A 411 19.03 26.09 -2.29
C LEU A 411 20.47 26.40 -2.72
N PHE A 412 20.87 27.66 -2.74
CA PHE A 412 22.21 28.10 -3.13
C PHE A 412 23.06 28.56 -1.93
N SER A 413 22.53 28.46 -0.71
CA SER A 413 23.20 28.88 0.51
C SER A 413 23.90 27.71 1.19
N TRP A 414 25.23 27.80 1.33
CA TRP A 414 26.00 26.79 2.08
C TRP A 414 25.49 26.59 3.51
N ASN A 415 25.06 27.66 4.17
CA ASN A 415 24.55 27.61 5.54
C ASN A 415 23.28 26.76 5.66
N ALA A 416 22.46 26.68 4.60
CA ALA A 416 21.28 25.82 4.57
C ALA A 416 21.65 24.34 4.34
N TRP A 417 22.69 24.08 3.55
CA TRP A 417 23.17 22.73 3.25
C TRP A 417 24.01 22.11 4.35
N GLN A 418 24.77 22.90 5.11
CA GLN A 418 25.67 22.40 6.15
C GLN A 418 24.95 21.45 7.13
N PRO A 419 23.80 21.80 7.75
CA PRO A 419 23.09 20.89 8.67
C PRO A 419 22.57 19.62 8.00
N VAL A 420 22.16 19.71 6.72
CA VAL A 420 21.69 18.56 5.95
C VAL A 420 22.86 17.61 5.71
N LEU A 421 23.98 18.12 5.23
CA LEU A 421 25.18 17.33 4.95
C LEU A 421 25.79 16.75 6.23
N THR A 422 25.78 17.47 7.34
CA THR A 422 26.25 16.91 8.62
C THR A 422 25.30 15.84 9.15
N ALA A 423 23.99 15.97 8.94
CA ALA A 423 23.03 14.92 9.30
C ALA A 423 23.23 13.62 8.49
N TRP A 424 23.88 13.69 7.33
CA TRP A 424 24.23 12.51 6.52
C TRP A 424 25.48 11.78 7.05
N ILE A 425 26.26 12.41 7.93
CA ILE A 425 27.37 11.78 8.66
C ILE A 425 26.84 11.39 10.05
N PRO A 426 26.35 10.15 10.24
CA PRO A 426 25.79 9.74 11.52
C PRO A 426 26.80 9.86 12.65
N TRP A 427 26.60 10.83 13.55
CA TRP A 427 27.23 10.83 14.85
C TRP A 427 26.20 10.39 15.89
N VAL A 428 26.30 9.13 16.32
CA VAL A 428 25.38 8.54 17.32
C VAL A 428 25.83 8.84 18.76
N GLY A 429 26.95 9.56 18.91
CA GLY A 429 27.63 9.74 20.19
C GLY A 429 28.26 8.44 20.69
N ASN A 430 28.99 8.53 21.81
CA ASN A 430 29.58 7.37 22.47
C ASN A 430 28.65 6.92 23.60
N ARG A 431 27.61 6.15 23.25
CA ARG A 431 26.75 5.47 24.22
C ARG A 431 27.04 3.97 24.07
N TYR A 432 26.86 3.18 25.14
CA TYR A 432 27.33 1.77 25.22
C TYR A 432 26.20 0.74 25.01
N ALA A 433 25.09 1.13 24.41
CA ALA A 433 23.91 0.27 24.24
C ALA A 433 23.83 -0.26 22.80
N LEU A 434 24.56 -1.35 22.54
CA LEU A 434 24.67 -2.04 21.24
C LEU A 434 23.33 -2.17 20.47
N TRP A 435 22.23 -2.51 21.14
CA TRP A 435 20.96 -2.80 20.46
C TRP A 435 20.11 -1.56 20.12
N PRO A 436 19.79 -0.64 21.07
CA PRO A 436 19.21 0.65 20.72
C PRO A 436 20.04 1.39 19.67
N GLU A 437 21.36 1.33 19.78
CA GLU A 437 22.24 2.00 18.83
C GLU A 437 22.21 1.36 17.45
N ALA A 438 22.17 0.02 17.35
CA ALA A 438 22.03 -0.63 16.05
C ALA A 438 20.78 -0.14 15.30
N SER A 439 19.65 0.04 16.00
CA SER A 439 18.43 0.58 15.37
C SER A 439 18.59 2.03 14.90
N VAL A 440 19.26 2.88 15.69
CA VAL A 440 19.57 4.27 15.33
C VAL A 440 20.56 4.31 14.17
N TRP A 441 21.59 3.46 14.17
CA TRP A 441 22.53 3.32 13.07
C TRP A 441 21.84 2.89 11.78
N ILE A 442 20.95 1.89 11.84
CA ILE A 442 20.17 1.46 10.67
C ILE A 442 19.31 2.62 10.16
N GLU A 443 18.59 3.33 11.04
CA GLU A 443 17.78 4.49 10.65
C GLU A 443 18.62 5.56 9.94
N LYS A 444 19.80 5.88 10.48
CA LYS A 444 20.70 6.88 9.89
C LYS A 444 21.40 6.40 8.61
N LEU A 445 21.67 5.11 8.48
CA LEU A 445 22.30 4.51 7.30
C LEU A 445 21.28 4.17 6.21
N LEU A 446 19.99 4.11 6.53
CA LEU A 446 18.93 3.74 5.58
C LEU A 446 18.96 4.58 4.29
N PRO A 447 19.12 5.93 4.31
CA PRO A 447 19.24 6.71 3.08
C PRO A 447 20.42 6.26 2.21
N TRP A 448 21.58 5.98 2.81
CA TRP A 448 22.76 5.49 2.10
C TRP A 448 22.56 4.10 1.51
N MET A 449 21.95 3.19 2.28
CA MET A 449 21.58 1.86 1.78
C MET A 449 20.66 1.98 0.56
N ILE A 450 19.66 2.87 0.61
CA ILE A 450 18.73 3.12 -0.51
C ILE A 450 19.48 3.68 -1.72
N ILE A 451 20.37 4.65 -1.54
CA ILE A 451 21.17 5.22 -2.64
C ILE A 451 22.05 4.14 -3.30
N VAL A 452 22.80 3.38 -2.50
CA VAL A 452 23.67 2.30 -3.00
C VAL A 452 22.87 1.24 -3.74
N LEU A 453 21.72 0.83 -3.19
CA LEU A 453 20.82 -0.14 -3.84
C LEU A 453 20.25 0.42 -5.15
N THR A 454 19.89 1.70 -5.20
CA THR A 454 19.33 2.36 -6.39
C THR A 454 20.38 2.48 -7.49
N ILE A 455 21.59 2.91 -7.16
CA ILE A 455 22.72 2.97 -8.11
C ILE A 455 23.02 1.57 -8.64
N SER A 456 23.12 0.58 -7.75
CA SER A 456 23.38 -0.81 -8.13
C SER A 456 22.30 -1.38 -9.06
N ALA A 457 21.02 -1.09 -8.77
CA ALA A 457 19.90 -1.49 -9.62
C ALA A 457 19.94 -0.80 -10.98
N THR A 458 20.29 0.50 -11.02
CA THR A 458 20.41 1.29 -12.26
C THR A 458 21.53 0.76 -13.14
N ILE A 459 22.72 0.52 -12.58
CA ILE A 459 23.85 -0.07 -13.31
C ILE A 459 23.47 -1.43 -13.89
N ARG A 460 22.85 -2.30 -13.09
CA ARG A 460 22.35 -3.61 -13.57
C ARG A 460 21.35 -3.46 -14.71
N ALA A 461 20.43 -2.50 -14.63
CA ALA A 461 19.46 -2.24 -15.68
C ALA A 461 20.14 -1.80 -16.98
N ILE A 462 21.12 -0.88 -16.91
CA ILE A 462 21.90 -0.40 -18.06
C ILE A 462 22.68 -1.55 -18.71
N ILE A 463 23.35 -2.38 -17.92
CA ILE A 463 24.08 -3.56 -18.41
C ILE A 463 23.12 -4.54 -19.10
N ALA A 464 21.96 -4.82 -18.48
CA ALA A 464 20.97 -5.72 -19.04
C ALA A 464 20.37 -5.21 -20.37
N THR A 465 20.22 -3.89 -20.54
CA THR A 465 19.78 -3.30 -21.81
C THR A 465 20.85 -3.40 -22.90
N HIS A 466 22.13 -3.14 -22.58
CA HIS A 466 23.21 -3.26 -23.56
C HIS A 466 23.44 -4.71 -24.03
N LEU A 467 23.37 -5.68 -23.12
CA LEU A 467 23.56 -7.09 -23.47
C LEU A 467 22.41 -7.68 -24.29
N ARG A 468 21.23 -7.06 -24.28
CA ARG A 468 20.05 -7.49 -25.07
C ARG A 468 19.95 -6.84 -26.45
N SER A 469 20.93 -6.01 -26.82
CA SER A 469 21.03 -5.42 -28.15
C SER A 469 22.04 -6.12 -29.09
N PRO A 470 22.10 -7.46 -29.23
CA PRO A 470 22.90 -8.05 -30.29
C PRO A 470 22.12 -8.03 -31.62
N CYS A 471 22.60 -7.25 -32.58
CA CYS A 471 22.47 -7.49 -34.03
C CYS A 471 21.06 -7.67 -34.63
N LEU A 472 20.22 -6.63 -34.60
CA LEU A 472 19.15 -6.46 -35.61
C LEU A 472 19.55 -5.52 -36.76
N LEU A 473 20.87 -5.28 -36.95
CA LEU A 473 21.41 -4.39 -37.98
C LEU A 473 22.02 -5.10 -39.20
N TYR A 474 21.82 -6.41 -39.37
CA TYR A 474 22.26 -7.11 -40.59
C TYR A 474 21.17 -8.08 -41.08
N THR A 475 20.20 -7.58 -41.82
CA THR A 475 19.49 -8.29 -42.90
C THR A 475 18.70 -7.26 -43.71
N SER A 476 19.39 -6.56 -44.60
CA SER A 476 18.83 -5.93 -45.80
C SER A 476 19.83 -6.11 -46.92
#